data_AF-A0A7S0EXZ0-F1
#
_entry.id   AF-A0A7S0EXZ0-F1
#
_cell.length_a   1.000
_cell.length_b   1.000
_cell.length_c   1.000
_cell.angle_alpha   90.00
_cell.angle_beta   90.00
_cell.angle_gamma   90.00
#
_symmetry.space_group_name_H-M   'P 1'
#
loop_
_entity.id
_entity.type
_entity.pdbx_description
1 polymer ?
#
loop_
_entity_poly.entity_id
_entity_poly.type
_entity_poly.pdbx_seq_one_letter_code
_entity_poly.pdbx_strand_id
1 'polypeptide(L)'
;FVKAPVGHRKAVEAACGALLDKRESISVRNAACFVISKLGLVGDPKVVIVLARAVKMDACLDIRKQALRCLASKAIKSDQTALDIAYEILRKKDLRGQEYFKPHGDPQALTREAIELVAKISPRGS
;
A
#
# COMPACT_ATOMS: atom_id res chain seq x y z
N PHE A 1 -10.04 4.85 27.69
CA PHE A 1 -8.87 4.66 26.81
C PHE A 1 -8.70 5.89 25.91
N VAL A 2 -7.55 6.57 25.97
CA VAL A 2 -7.28 7.74 25.10
C VAL A 2 -6.94 7.23 23.70
N LYS A 3 -7.69 7.66 22.69
CA LYS A 3 -7.42 7.34 21.29
C LYS A 3 -6.41 8.35 20.74
N ALA A 4 -5.33 7.88 20.13
CA ALA A 4 -4.39 8.77 19.45
C ALA A 4 -5.10 9.52 18.31
N PRO A 5 -4.86 10.84 18.15
CA PRO A 5 -5.45 11.62 17.06
C PRO A 5 -4.84 11.23 15.71
N VAL A 6 -5.54 11.58 14.63
CA VAL A 6 -4.97 11.56 13.28
C VAL A 6 -3.72 12.45 13.25
N GLY A 7 -2.65 11.99 12.61
CA GLY A 7 -1.35 12.67 12.58
C GLY A 7 -0.51 12.48 13.84
N HIS A 8 -0.90 11.61 14.78
CA HIS A 8 -0.09 11.34 15.97
C HIS A 8 1.26 10.71 15.60
N ARG A 9 2.29 11.56 15.51
CA ARG A 9 3.61 11.25 14.94
C ARG A 9 4.21 9.95 15.47
N LYS A 10 4.34 9.78 16.79
CA LYS A 10 4.96 8.58 17.38
C LYS A 10 4.20 7.29 17.06
N ALA A 11 2.87 7.36 16.95
CA ALA A 11 2.06 6.18 16.65
C ALA A 11 2.20 5.77 15.18
N VAL A 12 2.20 6.76 14.29
CA VAL A 12 2.46 6.53 12.85
C VAL A 12 3.89 6.02 12.63
N GLU A 13 4.89 6.61 13.29
CA GLU A 13 6.28 6.16 13.18
C GLU A 13 6.47 4.73 13.66
N ALA A 14 5.90 4.38 14.82
CA ALA A 14 5.96 3.01 15.36
C ALA A 14 5.28 2.02 14.40
N ALA A 15 4.11 2.36 13.85
CA ALA A 15 3.42 1.52 12.88
C ALA A 15 4.23 1.36 11.58
N CYS A 16 4.83 2.44 11.06
CA CYS A 16 5.70 2.37 9.89
C CYS A 16 6.91 1.45 10.12
N GLY A 17 7.51 1.50 11.32
CA GLY A 17 8.60 0.60 11.71
C GLY A 17 8.14 -0.86 11.73
N ALA A 18 7.04 -1.14 12.42
CA ALA A 18 6.47 -2.49 12.53
C ALA A 18 6.09 -3.09 11.17
N LEU A 19 5.55 -2.29 10.25
CA LEU A 19 5.20 -2.75 8.90
C LEU A 19 6.42 -3.18 8.08
N LEU A 20 7.59 -2.58 8.31
CA LEU A 20 8.80 -2.89 7.53
C LEU A 20 9.73 -3.89 8.22
N ASP A 21 9.55 -4.18 9.51
CA ASP A 21 10.36 -5.18 10.21
C ASP A 21 9.94 -6.61 9.81
N LYS A 22 10.89 -7.36 9.22
CA LYS A 22 10.66 -8.73 8.76
C LYS A 22 10.65 -9.75 9.89
N ARG A 23 11.08 -9.38 11.09
CA ARG A 23 11.00 -10.19 12.31
C ARG A 23 9.60 -10.17 12.93
N GLU A 24 8.79 -9.16 12.62
CA GLU A 24 7.42 -9.07 13.10
C GLU A 24 6.52 -10.12 12.48
N SER A 25 5.49 -10.54 13.21
CA SER A 25 4.49 -11.47 12.67
C SER A 25 3.63 -10.80 11.60
N ILE A 26 3.00 -11.61 10.74
CA ILE A 26 2.02 -11.11 9.75
C ILE A 26 0.91 -10.33 10.46
N SER A 27 0.43 -10.79 11.61
CA SER A 27 -0.60 -10.11 12.41
C SER A 27 -0.17 -8.71 12.85
N VAL A 28 1.08 -8.55 13.29
CA VAL A 28 1.62 -7.23 13.69
C VAL A 28 1.74 -6.30 12.48
N ARG A 29 2.28 -6.79 11.36
CA ARG A 29 2.37 -5.97 10.13
C ARG A 29 0.99 -5.57 9.60
N ASN A 30 -0.01 -6.44 9.71
CA ASN A 30 -1.38 -6.11 9.33
C ASN A 30 -1.99 -5.06 10.26
N ALA A 31 -1.78 -5.19 11.58
CA ALA A 31 -2.19 -4.19 12.56
C ALA A 31 -1.50 -2.83 12.31
N ALA A 32 -0.23 -2.84 11.89
CA ALA A 32 0.50 -1.64 11.50
C ALA A 32 -0.16 -0.95 10.29
N CYS A 33 -0.51 -1.69 9.23
CA CYS A 33 -1.30 -1.15 8.12
C CYS A 33 -2.62 -0.53 8.59
N PHE A 34 -3.32 -1.19 9.53
CA PHE A 34 -4.55 -0.64 10.10
C PHE A 34 -4.31 0.68 10.83
N VAL A 35 -3.29 0.76 11.69
CA VAL A 35 -2.93 1.98 12.41
C VAL A 35 -2.57 3.10 11.43
N ILE A 36 -1.76 2.83 10.40
CA ILE A 36 -1.41 3.80 9.35
C ILE A 36 -2.67 4.28 8.62
N SER A 37 -3.62 3.38 8.30
CA SER A 37 -4.87 3.76 7.63
C SER A 37 -5.73 4.73 8.46
N LYS A 38 -5.68 4.62 9.79
CA LYS A 38 -6.48 5.44 10.71
C LYS A 38 -5.77 6.72 11.13
N LEU A 39 -4.48 6.65 11.40
CA LEU A 39 -3.72 7.75 12.01
C LEU A 39 -2.78 8.45 11.02
N GLY A 40 -2.39 7.82 9.92
CA GLY A 40 -1.56 8.45 8.90
C GLY A 40 -2.29 9.60 8.22
N LEU A 41 -1.58 10.71 8.01
CA LEU A 41 -2.07 11.85 7.23
C LEU A 41 -2.11 11.49 5.75
N VAL A 42 -3.11 12.02 5.05
CA VAL A 42 -3.15 11.94 3.59
C VAL A 42 -2.04 12.83 3.04
N GLY A 43 -1.26 12.31 2.10
CA GLY A 43 -0.13 13.00 1.48
C GLY A 43 1.14 13.05 2.30
N ASP A 44 1.19 12.39 3.46
CA ASP A 44 2.46 12.25 4.19
C ASP A 44 3.45 11.42 3.37
N PRO A 45 4.57 12.02 2.90
CA PRO A 45 5.51 11.32 2.03
C PRO A 45 6.11 10.08 2.70
N LYS A 46 6.32 10.11 4.01
CA LYS A 46 6.87 8.96 4.75
C LYS A 46 5.89 7.80 4.77
N VAL A 47 4.61 8.08 4.98
CA VAL A 47 3.55 7.06 4.92
C VAL A 47 3.46 6.45 3.53
N VAL A 48 3.45 7.29 2.48
CA VAL A 48 3.40 6.84 1.08
C VAL A 48 4.59 5.94 0.74
N ILE A 49 5.82 6.35 1.07
CA ILE A 49 7.04 5.57 0.80
C ILE A 49 7.03 4.23 1.54
N VAL A 50 6.64 4.22 2.82
CA VAL A 50 6.57 3.01 3.63
C VAL A 50 5.56 2.01 3.06
N LEU A 51 4.38 2.48 2.70
CA LEU A 51 3.34 1.64 2.10
C LEU A 51 3.77 1.12 0.72
N ALA A 52 4.33 1.98 -0.13
CA ALA A 52 4.88 1.57 -1.44
C ALA A 52 5.95 0.49 -1.30
N ARG A 53 6.85 0.62 -0.33
CA ARG A 53 7.86 -0.40 -0.03
C ARG A 53 7.25 -1.70 0.44
N ALA A 54 6.24 -1.66 1.32
CA ALA A 54 5.52 -2.86 1.76
C ALA A 54 4.81 -3.57 0.60
N VAL A 55 4.18 -2.82 -0.30
CA VAL A 55 3.56 -3.37 -1.53
C VAL A 55 4.59 -4.10 -2.40
N LYS A 56 5.80 -3.56 -2.54
CA LYS A 56 6.85 -4.14 -3.38
C LYS A 56 7.55 -5.33 -2.73
N MET A 57 7.86 -5.25 -1.44
CA MET A 57 8.86 -6.09 -0.80
C MET A 57 8.34 -6.99 0.31
N ASP A 58 7.06 -6.93 0.70
CA ASP A 58 6.55 -7.89 1.68
C ASP A 58 6.42 -9.28 1.09
N ALA A 59 6.87 -10.29 1.84
CA ALA A 59 6.77 -11.69 1.42
C ALA A 59 5.33 -12.21 1.50
N CYS A 60 4.49 -11.60 2.35
CA CYS A 60 3.11 -11.99 2.51
C CYS A 60 2.21 -11.21 1.55
N LEU A 61 1.50 -11.93 0.68
CA LEU A 61 0.55 -11.35 -0.28
C LEU A 61 -0.51 -10.48 0.41
N ASP A 62 -1.05 -10.92 1.54
CA ASP A 62 -2.10 -10.18 2.25
C ASP A 62 -1.59 -8.85 2.79
N ILE A 63 -0.32 -8.78 3.22
CA ILE A 63 0.31 -7.53 3.63
C ILE A 63 0.48 -6.61 2.42
N ARG A 64 0.91 -7.13 1.27
CA ARG A 64 1.01 -6.32 0.04
C ARG A 64 -0.35 -5.77 -0.38
N LYS A 65 -1.41 -6.59 -0.35
CA LYS A 65 -2.80 -6.18 -0.64
C LYS A 65 -3.25 -5.07 0.31
N GLN A 66 -3.06 -5.27 1.61
CA GLN A 66 -3.48 -4.31 2.61
C GLN A 66 -2.70 -3.00 2.51
N ALA A 67 -1.39 -3.07 2.26
CA ALA A 67 -0.55 -1.90 2.05
C ALA A 67 -1.00 -1.10 0.82
N LEU A 68 -1.39 -1.76 -0.28
CA LEU A 68 -1.86 -1.10 -1.50
C LEU A 68 -3.22 -0.41 -1.29
N ARG A 69 -4.14 -1.06 -0.58
CA ARG A 69 -5.42 -0.43 -0.18
C ARG A 69 -5.20 0.77 0.74
N CYS A 70 -4.26 0.65 1.67
CA CYS A 70 -3.89 1.74 2.56
C CYS A 70 -3.28 2.90 1.75
N LEU A 71 -2.38 2.60 0.80
CA LEU A 71 -1.77 3.58 -0.10
C LEU A 71 -2.84 4.35 -0.89
N ALA A 72 -3.82 3.65 -1.46
CA ALA A 72 -4.95 4.28 -2.16
C ALA A 72 -5.78 5.25 -1.28
N SER A 73 -5.74 5.09 0.05
CA SER A 73 -6.42 5.99 1.00
C SER A 73 -5.54 7.09 1.58
N LYS A 74 -4.22 6.98 1.45
CA LYS A 74 -3.25 7.89 2.08
C LYS A 74 -2.43 8.69 1.07
N ALA A 75 -2.35 8.25 -0.18
CA ALA A 75 -1.80 9.04 -1.26
C ALA A 75 -2.69 10.26 -1.57
N ILE A 76 -2.08 11.35 -2.02
CA ILE A 76 -2.83 12.46 -2.61
C ILE A 76 -3.38 12.09 -3.99
N LYS A 77 -4.29 12.91 -4.51
CA LYS A 77 -4.68 12.83 -5.92
C LYS A 77 -3.44 13.00 -6.80
N SER A 78 -3.34 12.18 -7.83
CA SER A 78 -2.20 12.14 -8.75
C SER A 78 -0.83 11.95 -8.09
N ASP A 79 -0.78 11.30 -6.91
CA ASP A 79 0.49 10.94 -6.28
C ASP A 79 1.30 10.03 -7.21
N GLN A 80 2.42 10.55 -7.71
CA GLN A 80 3.21 9.86 -8.72
C GLN A 80 3.79 8.54 -8.20
N THR A 81 4.19 8.49 -6.92
CA THR A 81 4.72 7.26 -6.33
C THR A 81 3.64 6.18 -6.31
N ALA A 82 2.43 6.52 -5.88
CA ALA A 82 1.32 5.59 -5.85
C ALA A 82 0.90 5.13 -7.26
N LEU A 83 0.87 6.06 -8.23
CA LEU A 83 0.58 5.73 -9.63
C LEU A 83 1.65 4.82 -10.23
N ASP A 84 2.93 5.09 -10.01
CA ASP A 84 4.03 4.26 -10.51
C ASP A 84 3.93 2.83 -9.96
N ILE A 85 3.66 2.67 -8.67
CA ILE A 85 3.41 1.35 -8.05
C ILE A 85 2.26 0.62 -8.75
N ALA A 86 1.13 1.29 -8.94
CA ALA A 86 -0.02 0.66 -9.55
C ALA A 86 0.22 0.34 -11.03
N TYR A 87 0.89 1.21 -11.78
CA TYR A 87 1.23 0.94 -13.18
C TYR A 87 2.28 -0.14 -13.33
N GLU A 88 3.26 -0.24 -12.43
CA GLU A 88 4.19 -1.37 -12.38
C GLU A 88 3.43 -2.69 -12.17
N ILE A 89 2.50 -2.73 -11.23
CA ILE A 89 1.63 -3.90 -10.98
C ILE A 89 0.80 -4.23 -12.23
N LEU A 90 0.18 -3.22 -12.85
CA LEU A 90 -0.70 -3.38 -14.02
C LEU A 90 0.05 -3.73 -15.30
N ARG A 91 1.33 -3.35 -15.41
CA ARG A 91 2.21 -3.66 -16.56
C ARG A 91 2.61 -5.13 -16.65
N LYS A 92 2.11 -5.99 -15.75
CA LYS A 92 2.26 -7.46 -15.81
C LYS A 92 3.71 -7.95 -15.88
N LYS A 93 4.63 -7.29 -15.16
CA LYS A 93 5.90 -7.90 -14.80
C LYS A 93 5.77 -8.33 -13.34
N ASP A 94 5.59 -9.62 -13.09
CA ASP A 94 5.87 -10.10 -11.75
C ASP A 94 7.35 -9.83 -11.42
N LEU A 95 7.72 -9.90 -10.14
CA LEU A 95 9.12 -9.75 -9.69
C LEU A 95 10.04 -10.87 -10.24
N ARG A 96 9.52 -11.77 -11.09
CA ARG A 96 10.22 -12.90 -11.71
C ARG A 96 10.20 -12.84 -13.25
N GLY A 97 9.74 -11.74 -13.86
CA GLY A 97 9.75 -11.51 -15.30
C GLY A 97 8.77 -12.34 -16.15
N GLN A 98 7.68 -12.89 -15.62
CA GLN A 98 6.70 -13.62 -16.43
C GLN A 98 5.51 -12.74 -16.88
N GLU A 99 5.24 -12.76 -18.19
CA GLU A 99 4.06 -12.13 -18.79
C GLU A 99 2.82 -13.02 -18.66
N TYR A 100 1.69 -12.48 -18.17
CA TYR A 100 0.44 -13.22 -18.03
C TYR A 100 -0.75 -12.44 -18.64
N PHE A 101 -0.89 -12.49 -19.96
CA PHE A 101 -2.21 -12.47 -20.57
C PHE A 101 -2.74 -13.92 -20.63
N LYS A 102 -3.30 -14.39 -19.50
CA LYS A 102 -4.18 -15.58 -19.45
C LYS A 102 -5.52 -15.18 -18.81
N PRO A 103 -6.64 -15.83 -19.17
CA PRO A 103 -7.99 -15.34 -18.90
C PRO A 103 -8.39 -15.25 -17.41
N HIS A 104 -7.59 -15.82 -16.51
CA HIS A 104 -7.76 -15.73 -15.05
C HIS A 104 -6.41 -15.36 -14.41
N GLY A 105 -6.08 -14.07 -14.38
CA GLY A 105 -4.78 -13.56 -13.91
C GLY A 105 -4.31 -14.17 -12.59
N ASP A 106 -3.00 -14.21 -12.37
CA ASP A 106 -2.37 -14.77 -11.17
C ASP A 106 -3.13 -14.34 -9.89
N PRO A 107 -3.64 -15.26 -9.05
CA PRO A 107 -4.33 -14.93 -7.81
C PRO A 107 -3.45 -14.17 -6.79
N GLN A 108 -2.14 -14.12 -7.02
CA GLN A 108 -1.17 -13.29 -6.28
C GLN A 108 -0.96 -11.90 -6.88
N ALA A 109 -1.52 -11.61 -8.05
CA ALA A 109 -1.44 -10.30 -8.65
C ALA A 109 -2.34 -9.32 -7.90
N LEU A 110 -1.78 -8.15 -7.60
CA LEU A 110 -2.50 -7.03 -6.98
C LEU A 110 -3.33 -6.23 -8.00
N THR A 111 -3.72 -6.85 -9.11
CA THR A 111 -4.33 -6.18 -10.27
C THR A 111 -5.59 -5.42 -9.88
N ARG A 112 -6.47 -6.06 -9.10
CA ARG A 112 -7.71 -5.42 -8.63
C ARG A 112 -7.39 -4.22 -7.75
N GLU A 113 -6.55 -4.39 -6.74
CA GLU A 113 -6.16 -3.32 -5.82
C GLU A 113 -5.43 -2.18 -6.54
N ALA A 114 -4.65 -2.47 -7.59
CA ALA A 114 -3.99 -1.46 -8.40
C ALA A 114 -4.98 -0.66 -9.27
N ILE A 115 -5.99 -1.33 -9.86
CA ILE A 115 -7.10 -0.65 -10.55
C ILE A 115 -7.85 0.25 -9.56
N GLU A 116 -8.17 -0.26 -8.37
CA GLU A 116 -8.84 0.51 -7.32
C GLU A 116 -8.01 1.71 -6.87
N LEU A 117 -6.68 1.55 -6.74
CA LEU A 117 -5.77 2.66 -6.43
C LEU A 117 -5.83 3.73 -7.52
N VAL A 118 -5.63 3.35 -8.78
CA VAL A 118 -5.68 4.29 -9.92
C VAL A 118 -7.02 5.01 -9.96
N ALA A 119 -8.13 4.28 -9.91
CA ALA A 119 -9.47 4.86 -9.90
C ALA A 119 -9.70 5.83 -8.73
N LYS A 120 -9.08 5.56 -7.58
CA LYS A 120 -9.22 6.38 -6.38
C LYS A 120 -8.37 7.64 -6.40
N ILE A 121 -7.17 7.61 -6.97
CA ILE A 121 -6.25 8.75 -6.93
C ILE A 121 -6.14 9.52 -8.24
N SER A 122 -6.57 8.96 -9.37
CA SER A 122 -6.64 9.69 -10.63
C SER A 122 -7.62 10.88 -10.52
N PRO A 123 -7.33 11.98 -11.20
CA PRO A 123 -8.28 13.08 -11.33
C PRO A 123 -9.49 12.56 -12.11
N ARG A 124 -10.70 12.86 -11.62
CA ARG A 124 -11.89 12.68 -12.45
C ARG A 124 -11.78 13.72 -13.56
N GLY A 125 -11.92 13.28 -14.82
CA GLY A 125 -11.91 14.20 -15.96
C GLY A 125 -12.85 15.36 -15.67
N SER A 126 -12.30 16.58 -15.77
CA SER A 126 -13.03 17.85 -15.73
C SER A 126 -13.95 17.97 -16.92
#